data_AF-A0A6G3WU24-F1
#
_entry.id   AF-A0A6G3WU24-F1
#
_cell.length_a   1.000
_cell.length_b   1.000
_cell.length_c   1.000
_cell.angle_alpha   90.00
_cell.angle_beta   90.00
_cell.angle_gamma   90.00
#
_symmetry.space_group_name_H-M   'P 1'
#
loop_
_entity.id
_entity.type
_entity.pdbx_description
1 polymer ?
#
loop_
_entity_poly.entity_id
_entity_poly.type
_entity_poly.pdbx_seq_one_letter_code
_entity_poly.pdbx_strand_id
1 'polypeptide(L)'
;DAEGLAAVSMRALAQRLGTGPASLYRYVGSRDELLDLMADAVAGELDLSGATGGDWLDDLVGLALQSRDAHVRHPWLADLNDRRGEVLGPHAIDYLDHA
;
A
#
# COMPACT_ATOMS: atom_id res chain seq x y z
N ASP A 1 2.85 -8.46 6.17
CA ASP A 1 2.95 -9.80 5.56
C ASP A 1 3.00 -10.93 6.57
N ALA A 2 4.15 -11.24 7.17
CA ALA A 2 4.33 -12.47 7.95
C ALA A 2 3.42 -12.59 9.20
N GLU A 3 3.13 -11.47 9.87
CA GLU A 3 2.42 -11.44 11.16
C GLU A 3 1.04 -10.74 11.09
N GLY A 4 0.61 -10.37 9.87
CA GLY A 4 -0.65 -9.63 9.65
C GLY A 4 -0.66 -8.18 10.19
N LEU A 5 -1.80 -7.51 10.06
CA LEU A 5 -1.97 -6.09 10.41
C LEU A 5 -1.96 -5.83 11.92
N ALA A 6 -2.44 -6.80 12.71
CA ALA A 6 -2.54 -6.69 14.17
C ALA A 6 -1.17 -6.56 14.85
N ALA A 7 -0.11 -7.11 14.24
CA ALA A 7 1.26 -6.99 14.74
C ALA A 7 1.89 -5.62 14.49
N VAL A 8 1.30 -4.80 13.61
CA VAL A 8 1.85 -3.50 13.22
C VAL A 8 1.60 -2.48 14.32
N SER A 9 2.68 -1.97 14.90
CA SER A 9 2.65 -0.86 15.87
C SER A 9 3.94 -0.05 15.80
N MET A 10 3.90 1.22 16.22
CA MET A 10 5.10 2.07 16.30
C MET A 10 6.22 1.43 17.13
N ARG A 11 5.86 0.74 18.22
CA ARG A 11 6.81 0.04 19.09
C ARG A 11 7.44 -1.17 18.40
N ALA A 12 6.63 -2.01 17.74
CA ALA A 12 7.14 -3.17 17.00
C ALA A 12 8.04 -2.74 15.84
N LEU A 13 7.68 -1.68 15.13
CA LEU A 13 8.50 -1.10 14.07
C LEU A 13 9.84 -0.57 14.62
N ALA A 14 9.81 0.15 15.75
CA ALA A 14 11.01 0.67 16.38
C ALA A 14 11.99 -0.45 16.78
N GLN A 15 11.46 -1.52 17.37
CA GLN A 15 12.24 -2.70 17.74
C GLN A 15 12.88 -3.37 16.51
N ARG A 16 12.11 -3.57 15.42
CA ARG A 16 12.63 -4.15 14.18
C ARG A 16 13.71 -3.29 13.52
N LEU A 17 13.62 -1.98 13.66
CA LEU A 17 14.60 -1.03 13.12
C LEU A 17 15.77 -0.73 14.08
N GLY A 18 15.81 -1.35 15.27
CA GLY A 18 16.86 -1.13 16.26
C GLY A 18 16.92 0.31 16.78
N THR A 19 15.80 1.03 16.76
CA THR A 19 15.71 2.46 17.13
C THR A 19 14.73 2.70 18.27
N GLY A 20 14.75 3.89 18.84
CA GLY A 20 13.75 4.34 19.82
C GLY A 20 12.45 4.80 19.13
N PRO A 21 11.26 4.58 19.72
CA PRO A 21 9.98 5.05 19.15
C PRO A 21 9.96 6.56 18.83
N ALA A 22 10.61 7.38 19.66
CA ALA A 22 10.72 8.83 19.45
C ALA A 22 11.38 9.21 18.10
N SER A 23 12.27 8.37 17.58
CA SER A 23 12.91 8.60 16.28
C SER A 23 11.97 8.35 15.11
N LEU A 24 11.00 7.44 15.26
CA LEU A 24 10.01 7.15 14.21
C LEU A 24 8.97 8.26 14.06
N TYR A 25 8.56 8.86 15.18
CA TYR A 25 7.58 9.96 15.18
C TYR A 25 8.04 11.22 14.43
N ARG A 26 9.33 11.32 14.04
CA ARG A 26 9.80 12.36 13.12
C ARG A 26 9.38 12.16 11.67
N TYR A 27 9.09 10.92 11.29
CA TYR A 27 8.79 10.52 9.91
C TYR A 27 7.36 10.02 9.75
N VAL A 28 6.81 9.42 10.81
CA VAL A 28 5.47 8.84 10.83
C VAL A 28 4.82 9.19 12.16
N GLY A 29 3.89 10.14 12.13
CA GLY A 29 3.24 10.72 13.29
C GLY A 29 2.25 9.80 13.99
N SER A 30 1.72 8.78 13.30
CA SER A 30 0.74 7.86 13.90
C SER A 30 0.82 6.44 13.33
N ARG A 31 0.19 5.48 14.03
CA ARG A 31 -0.02 4.13 13.46
C ARG A 31 -0.83 4.19 12.18
N ASP A 32 -1.81 5.06 12.14
CA ASP A 32 -2.70 5.24 10.99
C ASP A 32 -1.94 5.71 9.76
N GLU A 33 -1.09 6.74 9.91
CA GLU A 33 -0.18 7.19 8.87
C GLU A 33 0.80 6.11 8.43
N LEU A 34 1.29 5.27 9.36
CA LEU A 34 2.11 4.11 9.01
C LEU A 34 1.35 3.14 8.10
N LEU A 35 0.06 2.89 8.40
CA LEU A 35 -0.77 2.00 7.58
C LEU A 35 -1.02 2.57 6.19
N ASP A 36 -1.23 3.88 6.10
CA ASP A 36 -1.43 4.56 4.81
C ASP A 36 -0.15 4.48 3.95
N LEU A 37 1.02 4.71 4.56
CA LEU A 37 2.33 4.55 3.88
C LEU A 37 2.59 3.10 3.44
N MET A 38 2.22 2.12 4.26
CA MET A 38 2.35 0.71 3.88
C MET A 38 1.44 0.37 2.69
N ALA A 39 0.21 0.86 2.67
CA ALA A 39 -0.71 0.63 1.56
C ALA A 39 -0.21 1.29 0.26
N ASP A 40 0.27 2.54 0.34
CA ASP A 40 0.86 3.25 -0.80
C ASP A 40 2.11 2.53 -1.34
N ALA A 41 2.95 1.97 -0.46
CA ALA A 41 4.10 1.18 -0.88
C ALA A 41 3.71 -0.06 -1.70
N VAL A 42 2.59 -0.72 -1.36
CA VAL A 42 2.08 -1.86 -2.16
C VAL A 42 1.46 -1.38 -3.48
N ALA A 43 0.80 -0.22 -3.50
CA ALA A 43 0.30 0.36 -4.74
C ALA A 43 1.44 0.64 -5.75
N GLY A 44 2.63 1.01 -5.24
CA GLY A 44 3.84 1.19 -6.06
C GLY A 44 4.40 -0.10 -6.68
N GLU A 45 3.88 -1.28 -6.33
CA GLU A 45 4.25 -2.55 -6.99
C GLU A 45 3.54 -2.76 -8.33
N LEU A 46 2.49 -1.99 -8.61
CA LEU A 46 1.72 -2.09 -9.86
C LEU A 46 2.52 -1.47 -11.00
N ASP A 47 2.69 -2.24 -12.08
CA ASP A 47 3.26 -1.73 -13.32
C ASP A 47 2.20 -0.98 -14.11
N LEU A 48 2.25 0.36 -13.99
CA LEU A 48 1.39 1.30 -14.71
C LEU A 48 1.95 1.65 -16.10
N SER A 49 3.19 1.24 -16.42
CA SER A 49 3.81 1.52 -17.72
C SER A 49 3.29 0.63 -18.85
N GLY A 50 2.52 -0.42 -18.50
CA GLY A 50 1.98 -1.41 -19.43
C GLY A 50 0.78 -0.95 -20.27
N ALA A 51 0.25 0.26 -20.09
CA ALA A 51 -0.80 0.80 -20.95
C ALA A 51 -0.22 1.11 -22.34
N THR A 52 -0.34 0.14 -23.25
CA THR A 52 0.34 0.18 -24.55
C THR A 52 -0.38 1.03 -25.60
N GLY A 53 -1.53 1.62 -25.26
CA GLY A 53 -2.40 2.33 -26.21
C GLY A 53 -3.13 1.38 -27.16
N GLY A 54 -3.25 0.10 -26.78
CA GLY A 54 -3.97 -0.96 -27.49
C GLY A 54 -5.47 -0.99 -27.14
N ASP A 55 -6.02 -2.18 -26.86
CA ASP A 55 -7.38 -2.33 -26.36
C ASP A 55 -7.45 -1.94 -24.87
N TRP A 56 -8.18 -0.87 -24.56
CA TRP A 56 -8.35 -0.36 -23.21
C TRP A 56 -8.93 -1.41 -22.24
N LEU A 57 -9.69 -2.38 -22.75
CA LEU A 57 -10.25 -3.43 -21.92
C LEU A 57 -9.14 -4.40 -21.46
N ASP A 58 -8.21 -4.74 -22.35
CA ASP A 58 -7.07 -5.60 -22.02
C ASP A 58 -6.14 -4.90 -21.02
N ASP A 59 -5.91 -3.59 -21.19
CA ASP A 59 -5.14 -2.78 -20.25
C ASP A 59 -5.80 -2.75 -18.85
N LEU A 60 -7.12 -2.54 -18.79
CA LEU A 60 -7.87 -2.55 -17.52
C LEU A 60 -7.88 -3.93 -16.85
N VAL A 61 -8.04 -5.00 -17.63
CA VAL A 61 -7.97 -6.38 -17.12
C VAL A 61 -6.57 -6.68 -16.59
N GLY A 62 -5.53 -6.25 -17.29
CA GLY A 62 -4.13 -6.37 -16.85
C GLY A 62 -3.92 -5.69 -15.50
N LEU A 63 -4.37 -4.44 -15.37
CA LEU A 63 -4.27 -3.69 -14.11
C LEU A 63 -5.05 -4.36 -12.96
N ALA A 64 -6.25 -4.86 -13.23
CA ALA A 64 -7.08 -5.57 -12.24
C ALA A 64 -6.42 -6.87 -11.75
N LEU A 65 -5.78 -7.62 -12.66
CA LEU A 65 -5.04 -8.83 -12.31
C LEU A 65 -3.80 -8.52 -11.46
N GLN A 66 -3.05 -7.47 -11.79
CA GLN A 66 -1.91 -7.01 -10.97
C GLN A 66 -2.37 -6.60 -9.56
N SER A 67 -3.46 -5.83 -9.46
CA SER A 67 -4.06 -5.43 -8.18
C SER A 67 -4.52 -6.64 -7.37
N ARG A 68 -5.14 -7.64 -8.01
CA ARG A 68 -5.52 -8.90 -7.38
C ARG A 68 -4.30 -9.64 -6.83
N ASP A 69 -3.22 -9.74 -7.61
CA ASP A 69 -2.02 -10.46 -7.19
C ASP A 69 -1.31 -9.76 -6.02
N ALA A 70 -1.32 -8.42 -5.99
CA ALA A 70 -0.87 -7.64 -4.83
C ALA A 70 -1.71 -7.94 -3.58
N HIS A 71 -3.04 -8.00 -3.69
CA HIS A 71 -3.92 -8.37 -2.57
C HIS A 71 -3.69 -9.81 -2.08
N VAL A 72 -3.39 -10.75 -2.99
CA VAL A 72 -3.04 -12.13 -2.62
C VAL A 72 -1.69 -12.19 -1.90
N ARG A 73 -0.70 -11.40 -2.33
CA ARG A 73 0.63 -11.30 -1.71
C ARG A 73 0.59 -10.60 -0.36
N HIS A 74 -0.31 -9.62 -0.20
CA HIS A 74 -0.46 -8.80 1.00
C HIS A 74 -1.89 -8.89 1.58
N PRO A 75 -2.28 -10.03 2.19
CA PRO A 75 -3.66 -10.24 2.66
C PRO A 75 -4.18 -9.20 3.66
N TRP A 76 -3.27 -8.56 4.40
CA TRP A 76 -3.59 -7.50 5.36
C TRP A 76 -4.20 -6.24 4.72
N LEU A 77 -4.08 -6.06 3.40
CA LEU A 77 -4.77 -4.99 2.68
C LEU A 77 -6.30 -5.09 2.79
N ALA A 78 -6.84 -6.31 2.87
CA ALA A 78 -8.28 -6.52 3.02
C ALA A 78 -8.81 -5.99 4.36
N ASP A 79 -7.97 -6.01 5.40
CA ASP A 79 -8.29 -5.51 6.74
C ASP A 79 -8.28 -3.97 6.80
N LEU A 80 -7.75 -3.30 5.78
CA LEU A 80 -7.75 -1.83 5.65
C LEU A 80 -8.97 -1.28 4.91
N ASN A 81 -9.96 -2.13 4.59
CA ASN A 81 -11.13 -1.72 3.79
C ASN A 81 -11.90 -0.54 4.37
N ASP A 82 -11.97 -0.41 5.70
CA ASP A 82 -12.66 0.70 6.37
C ASP A 82 -11.94 2.05 6.19
N ARG A 83 -10.67 2.04 5.76
CA ARG A 83 -9.85 3.24 5.50
C ARG A 83 -9.78 3.64 4.03
N ARG A 84 -10.47 2.92 3.13
CA ARG A 84 -10.50 3.23 1.70
C ARG A 84 -11.07 4.63 1.46
N GLY A 85 -10.21 5.57 1.05
CA GLY A 85 -10.59 6.94 0.68
C GLY A 85 -10.12 8.05 1.62
N GLU A 86 -9.47 7.74 2.75
CA GLU A 86 -9.04 8.77 3.72
C GLU A 86 -7.68 9.41 3.37
N VAL A 87 -6.77 8.69 2.72
CA VAL A 87 -5.49 9.21 2.22
C VAL A 87 -5.12 8.47 0.93
N LEU A 88 -4.98 9.20 -0.18
CA LEU A 88 -4.38 8.69 -1.41
C LEU A 88 -2.92 9.15 -1.44
N GLY A 89 -2.00 8.22 -1.20
CA GLY A 89 -0.58 8.46 -1.41
C GLY A 89 -0.25 8.59 -2.90
N PRO A 90 0.97 9.03 -3.25
CA PRO A 90 1.36 9.28 -4.63
C PRO A 90 1.16 8.06 -5.55
N HIS A 91 1.47 6.84 -5.09
CA HIS A 91 1.29 5.64 -5.92
C HIS A 91 -0.19 5.27 -6.09
N ALA A 92 -1.02 5.53 -5.07
CA ALA A 92 -2.46 5.36 -5.19
C ALA A 92 -3.08 6.37 -6.16
N ILE A 93 -2.56 7.61 -6.23
CA ILE A 93 -2.98 8.62 -7.22
C ILE A 93 -2.55 8.17 -8.63
N ASP A 94 -1.30 7.73 -8.80
CA ASP A 94 -0.82 7.24 -10.10
C ASP A 94 -1.71 6.11 -10.62
N TYR A 95 -2.11 5.17 -9.76
CA TYR A 95 -3.04 4.09 -10.12
C TYR A 95 -4.40 4.63 -10.61
N LEU A 96 -4.98 5.60 -9.91
CA LEU A 96 -6.28 6.18 -10.27
C LEU A 96 -6.22 6.99 -11.56
N ASP A 97 -5.11 7.69 -11.82
CA ASP A 97 -4.92 8.47 -13.04
C ASP A 97 -4.71 7.58 -14.29
N HIS A 98 -4.30 6.32 -14.10
CA HIS A 98 -4.09 5.34 -15.17
C HIS A 98 -5.27 4.39 -15.42
N ALA A 99 -6.23 4.31 -14.49
CA ALA A 99 -7.42 3.43 -14.57
C ALA A 99 -8.61 4.10 -15.28
#